data_AF-A0A2G5CJ88-F1
#
_entry.id   AF-A0A2G5CJ88-F1
#
_cell.length_a   1.000
_cell.length_b   1.000
_cell.length_c   1.000
_cell.angle_alpha   90.00
_cell.angle_beta   90.00
_cell.angle_gamma   90.00
#
_symmetry.space_group_name_H-M   'P 1'
#
loop_
_entity.id
_entity.type
_entity.pdbx_description
1 polymer ?
#
loop_
_entity_poly.entity_id
_entity_poly.type
_entity_poly.pdbx_seq_one_letter_code
_entity_poly.pdbx_strand_id
1 'polypeptide(L)' 'MAIQKEIMTIGIIVRVGMTIGLTINLAPKNGLCNGTRLMVMCCAPHYIQAKILNGDNASCFHFKFSN' A
#
# COMPACT_ATOMS: atom_id res chain seq x y z
N MET A 1 -2.88 -10.12 12.08
CA MET A 1 -2.18 -9.34 13.13
C MET A 1 -0.72 -9.23 12.68
N ALA A 2 -0.36 -8.39 11.70
CA ALA A 2 0.19 -7.05 11.96
C ALA A 2 0.08 -6.09 10.74
N ILE A 3 -0.39 -6.58 9.58
CA ILE A 3 -0.40 -5.84 8.29
C ILE A 3 -1.47 -4.70 8.25
N GLN A 4 -2.30 -4.61 9.28
CA GLN A 4 -3.57 -3.89 9.30
C GLN A 4 -3.46 -2.42 9.77
N LYS A 5 -2.27 -1.93 10.14
CA LYS A 5 -2.15 -0.62 10.82
C LYS A 5 -1.33 0.45 10.09
N GLU A 6 -0.64 0.16 9.00
CA GLU A 6 0.50 1.01 8.61
C GLU A 6 0.41 1.69 7.22
N ILE A 7 -0.68 1.56 6.47
CA ILE A 7 -0.90 2.35 5.23
C ILE A 7 -2.14 3.23 5.33
N MET A 8 -2.37 3.82 6.51
CA MET A 8 -3.34 4.90 6.66
C MET A 8 -2.65 6.05 7.38
N THR A 9 -1.92 6.85 6.61
CA THR A 9 -1.39 8.11 7.12
C THR A 9 -2.56 9.04 7.44
N ILE A 10 -2.66 9.44 8.70
CA ILE A 10 -3.63 10.40 9.22
C ILE A 10 -3.59 11.67 8.34
N GLY A 11 -4.67 11.95 7.63
CA GLY A 11 -4.85 13.20 6.87
C GLY A 11 -4.44 13.21 5.39
N ILE A 12 -4.16 12.07 4.75
CA ILE A 12 -3.85 12.02 3.31
C ILE A 12 -5.05 11.56 2.49
N ILE A 13 -5.43 12.35 1.48
CA ILE A 13 -6.44 11.97 0.47
C ILE A 13 -5.75 11.08 -0.56
N VAL A 14 -6.20 9.83 -0.68
CA VAL A 14 -5.67 8.87 -1.66
C VAL A 14 -6.65 8.73 -2.84
N ARG A 15 -6.12 8.75 -4.06
CA ARG A 15 -6.92 8.62 -5.31
C ARG A 15 -6.38 7.51 -6.19
N VAL A 16 -7.23 6.91 -7.01
CA VAL A 16 -6.82 5.95 -8.05
C VAL A 16 -5.82 6.62 -9.00
N GLY A 17 -4.76 5.91 -9.36
CA GLY A 17 -3.64 6.38 -10.17
C GLY A 17 -2.55 7.11 -9.39
N MET A 18 -2.79 7.45 -8.11
CA MET A 18 -1.78 8.09 -7.26
C MET A 18 -0.67 7.09 -6.92
N THR A 19 0.57 7.57 -6.92
CA THR A 19 1.70 6.81 -6.38
C THR A 19 1.92 7.19 -4.91
N ILE A 20 1.99 6.19 -4.05
CA ILE A 20 2.30 6.32 -2.63
C ILE A 20 3.58 5.55 -2.30
N GLY A 21 4.31 6.00 -1.29
CA GLY A 21 5.50 5.31 -0.78
C GLY A 21 5.23 4.69 0.59
N LEU A 22 5.70 3.47 0.80
CA LEU A 22 5.75 2.90 2.15
C LEU A 22 6.83 3.61 2.98
N THR A 23 6.51 3.99 4.20
CA THR A 23 7.46 4.62 5.14
C THR A 23 8.08 3.62 6.11
N ILE A 24 7.74 2.34 5.96
CA ILE A 24 8.06 1.25 6.88
C ILE A 24 8.16 -0.09 6.15
N ASN A 25 8.65 -1.11 6.84
CA ASN A 25 8.72 -2.47 6.34
C ASN A 25 7.47 -3.26 6.71
N LEU A 26 6.61 -3.54 5.73
CA LEU A 26 5.35 -4.24 5.96
C LEU A 26 5.44 -5.74 5.67
N ALA A 27 6.06 -6.11 4.56
CA ALA A 27 6.33 -7.49 4.18
C ALA A 27 7.57 -7.56 3.27
N PRO A 28 8.79 -7.51 3.85
CA PRO A 28 10.02 -7.42 3.07
C PRO A 28 10.21 -8.57 2.08
N LYS A 29 9.83 -9.79 2.47
CA LYS A 29 9.89 -10.98 1.60
C LYS A 29 9.01 -10.85 0.34
N ASN A 30 8.02 -9.97 0.37
CA ASN A 30 7.08 -9.74 -0.72
C ASN A 30 7.35 -8.40 -1.44
N GLY A 31 8.49 -7.74 -1.16
CA GLY A 31 8.85 -6.46 -1.76
C GLY A 31 8.15 -5.23 -1.15
N LEU A 32 7.44 -5.38 -0.03
CA LEU A 32 6.79 -4.28 0.68
C LEU A 32 7.70 -3.73 1.80
N CYS A 33 8.74 -3.02 1.40
CA CYS A 33 9.75 -2.42 2.26
C CYS A 33 9.56 -0.90 2.35
N ASN A 34 10.27 -0.26 3.28
CA ASN A 34 10.38 1.20 3.31
C ASN A 34 10.95 1.69 1.96
N GLY A 35 10.32 2.71 1.39
CA GLY A 35 10.64 3.27 0.08
C GLY A 35 9.97 2.55 -1.11
N THR A 36 9.29 1.41 -0.90
CA THR A 36 8.53 0.76 -1.98
C THR A 36 7.43 1.70 -2.48
N ARG A 37 7.43 1.95 -3.79
CA ARG A 37 6.42 2.76 -4.47
C ARG A 37 5.26 1.88 -4.91
N LEU A 38 4.05 2.29 -4.57
CA LEU A 38 2.81 1.61 -4.89
C LEU A 38 1.93 2.55 -5.71
N MET A 39 1.35 2.07 -6.81
CA MET A 39 0.29 2.77 -7.53
C MET A 39 -1.07 2.28 -7.06
N VAL A 40 -1.91 3.20 -6.64
CA VAL A 40 -3.27 2.91 -6.21
C VAL A 40 -4.11 2.55 -7.43
N MET A 41 -4.67 1.34 -7.43
CA MET A 41 -5.50 0.81 -8.50
C MET A 41 -7.00 0.93 -8.17
N CYS A 42 -7.35 0.84 -6.88
CA CYS A 42 -8.73 0.95 -6.42
C CYS A 42 -8.78 1.51 -5.00
N CYS A 43 -9.76 2.38 -4.74
CA CYS A 43 -10.12 2.84 -3.40
C CYS A 43 -11.55 2.39 -3.08
N ALA A 44 -11.71 1.63 -2.01
CA ALA A 44 -13.01 1.20 -1.50
C ALA A 44 -13.17 1.62 -0.04
N PRO A 45 -14.40 1.63 0.52
CA PRO A 45 -14.66 2.11 1.88
C PRO A 45 -13.80 1.46 2.97
N HIS A 46 -13.36 0.21 2.76
CA HIS A 46 -12.62 -0.57 3.75
C HIS A 46 -11.29 -1.11 3.24
N TYR A 47 -10.84 -0.73 2.04
CA TYR A 47 -9.52 -1.13 1.55
C TYR A 47 -9.03 -0.26 0.40
N ILE A 48 -7.72 -0.28 0.17
CA ILE A 48 -7.08 0.16 -1.07
C ILE A 48 -6.43 -1.04 -1.75
N GLN A 49 -6.51 -1.08 -3.07
CA GLN A 49 -5.72 -1.99 -3.89
C GLN A 49 -4.58 -1.18 -4.51
N ALA A 50 -3.34 -1.69 -4.41
CA ALA A 50 -2.21 -1.04 -5.03
C ALA A 50 -1.21 -2.04 -5.62
N LYS A 51 -0.51 -1.62 -6.68
CA LYS A 51 0.50 -2.40 -7.39
C LYS A 51 1.88 -1.84 -7.10
N ILE A 52 2.87 -2.71 -6.87
CA ILE A 52 4.27 -2.29 -6.77
C ILE A 52 4.75 -1.73 -8.12
N LEU A 53 5.35 -0.53 -8.09
CA LEU A 53 5.93 0.12 -9.26
C LEU A 53 7.42 -0.18 -9.44
N ASN A 54 8.13 -0.51 -8.36
CA ASN A 54 9.58 -0.64 -8.35
C ASN A 54 9.99 -2.05 -7.88
N GLY A 55 10.92 -2.69 -8.60
CA GLY A 55 11.43 -4.04 -8.32
C GLY A 55 10.83 -5.11 -9.25
N ASP A 56 11.36 -6.33 -9.19
CA ASP A 56 10.95 -7.45 -10.05
C ASP A 56 9.56 -8.02 -9.70
N ASN A 57 9.02 -7.64 -8.55
CA ASN A 57 7.76 -8.15 -8.03
C ASN A 57 6.59 -7.26 -8.49
N ALA A 58 5.97 -7.59 -9.62
CA ALA A 58 4.79 -6.88 -10.16
C ALA A 58 3.47 -7.26 -9.45
N SER A 59 3.54 -7.56 -8.15
CA SER A 59 2.41 -8.07 -7.36
C SER A 59 1.43 -6.96 -6.97
N CYS A 60 0.14 -7.33 -6.92
CA CYS A 60 -0.95 -6.45 -6.52
C CYS A 60 -1.43 -6.81 -5.10
N PHE A 61 -1.57 -5.82 -4.23
CA PHE A 61 -1.87 -6.00 -2.81
C PHE A 61 -3.16 -5.30 -2.43
N HIS A 62 -3.90 -5.91 -1.49
CA HIS A 62 -5.07 -5.33 -0.84
C HIS A 62 -4.72 -4.92 0.59
N PHE A 63 -4.84 -3.64 0.88
CA PHE A 63 -4.60 -3.08 2.21
C PHE A 63 -5.93 -2.69 2.81
N LYS A 64 -6.38 -3.42 3.84
CA LYS A 64 -7.67 -3.18 4.49
C LYS A 64 -7.54 -2.12 5.57
N PHE A 65 -8.53 -1.24 5.66
CA PHE A 65 -8.71 -0.34 6.78
C PHE A 65 -9.42 -1.12 7.90
N SER A 66 -8.84 -1.14 9.09
CA SER A 66 -9.59 -1.54 10.29
C SER A 66 -10.43 -0.36 10.74
N ASN A 67 -11.70 -0.62 11.07
CA ASN A 67 -12.51 0.29 11.87
C ASN A 67 -11.91 0.38 13.29
#